data_AF-A0A935RXA9-F1
#
_entry.id   AF-A0A935RXA9-F1
#
_cell.length_a   1.000
_cell.length_b   1.000
_cell.length_c   1.000
_cell.angle_alpha   90.00
_cell.angle_beta   90.00
_cell.angle_gamma   90.00
#
_symmetry.space_group_name_H-M   'P 1'
#
loop_
_entity.id
_entity.type
_entity.pdbx_description
1 polymer ?
#
loop_
_entity_poly.entity_id
_entity_poly.type
_entity_poly.pdbx_seq_one_letter_code
_entity_poly.pdbx_strand_id
1 'polypeptide(L)'
;MEGCNNIDDDCDGLIDEDFPPTTVTFNGSVDSDWFNTANWTPAMVPGYCMDVVIPAGMMVTAGGVGMTATCRSMSIAATSSVSVNDNVQLNITGGTMFGISNAGTLNLNNDSYINVQYINGNGVENSNTLTMTGNAILYISVTSQSSIRNLSGGTITINSNNGLDMNAANENAIYNLGTMHRSGFFNANNITGSTIKNEGVFNNNDNLFINAFGLPGWFVENLYGGIINNNAGQTWTFPIPGSFYNVSDMGLVNHSGATFNNYGTLQFFGHRIAGSGAFVSYAGSAVEGCVPGLGCP
;
A
#
# COMPACT_ATOMS: atom_id res chain seq x y z
N MET A 1 31.07 -2.48 6.18
CA MET A 1 31.05 -2.58 4.71
C MET A 1 29.95 -3.55 4.44
N GLU A 2 28.88 -3.05 3.87
CA GLU A 2 27.73 -3.87 3.59
C GLU A 2 28.03 -4.82 2.44
N GLY A 3 27.76 -6.09 2.64
CA GLY A 3 27.83 -7.11 1.61
C GLY A 3 26.43 -7.42 1.11
N CYS A 4 26.26 -7.58 -0.19
CA CYS A 4 25.03 -8.10 -0.80
C CYS A 4 24.75 -9.53 -0.32
N ASN A 5 24.09 -9.66 0.84
CA ASN A 5 23.87 -10.95 1.50
C ASN A 5 22.48 -11.05 2.15
N ASN A 6 21.62 -10.05 1.98
CA ASN A 6 20.29 -9.97 2.59
C ASN A 6 20.37 -9.99 4.14
N ILE A 7 21.43 -9.40 4.69
CA ILE A 7 21.67 -9.18 6.12
C ILE A 7 21.99 -7.70 6.29
N ASP A 8 21.36 -7.11 7.31
CA ASP A 8 21.74 -5.80 7.84
C ASP A 8 23.13 -5.91 8.51
N ASP A 9 24.20 -5.67 7.75
CA ASP A 9 25.59 -5.87 8.17
C ASP A 9 26.08 -4.80 9.15
N ASP A 10 25.41 -3.65 9.25
CA ASP A 10 25.78 -2.55 10.16
C ASP A 10 24.72 -2.22 11.23
N CYS A 11 23.64 -2.99 11.25
CA CYS A 11 22.57 -3.00 12.24
C CYS A 11 21.79 -1.68 12.31
N ASP A 12 21.64 -0.97 11.20
CA ASP A 12 20.90 0.29 11.14
C ASP A 12 19.39 0.10 10.87
N GLY A 13 18.97 -1.13 10.59
CA GLY A 13 17.61 -1.53 10.30
C GLY A 13 17.25 -1.53 8.82
N LEU A 14 18.20 -1.27 7.92
CA LEU A 14 18.08 -1.43 6.48
C LEU A 14 18.89 -2.65 6.02
N ILE A 15 18.64 -3.13 4.80
CA ILE A 15 19.29 -4.32 4.25
C ILE A 15 19.80 -3.99 2.85
N ASP A 16 21.10 -4.18 2.64
CA ASP A 16 21.83 -4.01 1.37
C ASP A 16 21.68 -2.59 0.75
N GLU A 17 21.46 -1.55 1.56
CA GLU A 17 21.18 -0.18 1.08
C GLU A 17 22.41 0.62 0.61
N ASP A 18 23.54 0.44 1.28
CA ASP A 18 24.86 0.99 0.98
C ASP A 18 25.65 0.10 -0.01
N PHE A 19 25.19 -1.12 -0.29
CA PHE A 19 25.73 -1.97 -1.35
C PHE A 19 25.49 -1.31 -2.72
N PRO A 20 26.54 -1.11 -3.55
CA PRO A 20 26.38 -0.48 -4.85
C PRO A 20 25.40 -1.26 -5.74
N PRO A 21 24.24 -0.68 -6.11
CA PRO A 21 23.29 -1.39 -6.94
C PRO A 21 23.87 -1.79 -8.28
N THR A 22 23.41 -2.94 -8.74
CA THR A 22 23.47 -3.26 -10.17
C THR A 22 22.07 -3.17 -10.75
N THR A 23 21.97 -2.65 -11.97
CA THR A 23 20.68 -2.55 -12.66
C THR A 23 20.53 -3.72 -13.62
N VAL A 24 19.36 -4.35 -13.57
CA VAL A 24 18.93 -5.37 -14.53
C VAL A 24 17.70 -4.87 -15.27
N THR A 25 17.75 -4.89 -16.60
CA THR A 25 16.69 -4.35 -17.44
C THR A 25 15.98 -5.47 -18.18
N PHE A 26 14.66 -5.52 -18.08
CA PHE A 26 13.87 -6.47 -18.86
C PHE A 26 13.91 -6.07 -20.35
N ASN A 27 14.24 -7.03 -21.20
CA ASN A 27 14.35 -6.84 -22.65
C ASN A 27 13.35 -7.71 -23.43
N GLY A 28 12.74 -8.71 -22.79
CA GLY A 28 11.73 -9.59 -23.39
C GLY A 28 12.19 -10.31 -24.66
N SER A 29 13.49 -10.58 -24.79
CA SER A 29 14.08 -11.08 -26.05
C SER A 29 13.56 -12.46 -26.47
N VAL A 30 13.08 -13.26 -25.51
CA VAL A 30 12.51 -14.58 -25.77
C VAL A 30 11.00 -14.56 -25.58
N ASP A 31 10.54 -14.09 -24.42
CA ASP A 31 9.14 -14.07 -24.05
C ASP A 31 8.89 -13.05 -22.91
N SER A 32 7.74 -13.18 -22.22
CA SER A 32 7.35 -12.30 -21.11
C SER A 32 7.71 -12.83 -19.71
N ASP A 33 8.34 -14.01 -19.60
CA ASP A 33 8.59 -14.67 -18.32
C ASP A 33 9.71 -13.96 -17.52
N TRP A 34 9.40 -13.58 -16.28
CA TRP A 34 10.37 -13.03 -15.33
C TRP A 34 11.54 -13.99 -15.07
N PHE A 35 11.28 -15.30 -15.03
CA PHE A 35 12.27 -16.29 -14.61
C PHE A 35 13.19 -16.77 -15.74
N ASN A 36 12.95 -16.31 -16.98
CA ASN A 36 13.82 -16.63 -18.10
C ASN A 36 15.01 -15.65 -18.14
N THR A 37 16.20 -16.15 -17.79
CA THR A 37 17.47 -15.37 -17.81
C THR A 37 17.73 -14.62 -19.12
N ALA A 38 17.26 -15.13 -20.26
CA ALA A 38 17.47 -14.51 -21.56
C ALA A 38 16.61 -13.26 -21.80
N ASN A 39 15.58 -13.03 -20.97
CA ASN A 39 14.74 -11.83 -21.02
C ASN A 39 15.33 -10.63 -20.28
N TRP A 40 16.54 -10.76 -19.73
CA TRP A 40 17.19 -9.72 -18.93
C TRP A 40 18.50 -9.26 -19.56
N THR A 41 18.85 -8.01 -19.33
CA THR A 41 20.17 -7.44 -19.62
C THR A 41 20.80 -6.90 -18.34
N PRO A 42 21.96 -7.42 -17.90
CA PRO A 42 22.64 -8.63 -18.41
C PRO A 42 21.77 -9.90 -18.25
N ALA A 43 22.12 -10.98 -18.96
CA ALA A 43 21.34 -12.23 -19.02
C ALA A 43 21.36 -13.01 -17.68
N MET A 44 20.59 -12.53 -16.71
CA MET A 44 20.44 -13.08 -15.37
C MET A 44 19.07 -12.73 -14.80
N VAL A 45 18.49 -13.61 -13.98
CA VAL A 45 17.27 -13.28 -13.24
C VAL A 45 17.63 -12.32 -12.10
N PRO A 46 16.84 -11.26 -11.85
CA PRO A 46 17.09 -10.30 -10.78
C PRO A 46 17.25 -10.94 -9.39
N GLY A 47 18.22 -10.43 -8.61
CA GLY A 47 18.46 -10.76 -7.21
C GLY A 47 18.19 -9.57 -6.27
N TYR A 48 18.22 -9.79 -4.96
CA TYR A 48 17.85 -8.81 -3.91
C TYR A 48 18.70 -7.52 -3.89
N CYS A 49 19.90 -7.49 -4.49
CA CYS A 49 20.70 -6.27 -4.62
C CYS A 49 20.61 -5.59 -5.99
N MET A 50 19.64 -6.00 -6.82
CA MET A 50 19.48 -5.51 -8.17
C MET A 50 18.26 -4.62 -8.30
N ASP A 51 18.46 -3.44 -8.88
CA ASP A 51 17.36 -2.57 -9.29
C ASP A 51 16.80 -3.09 -10.61
N VAL A 52 15.52 -3.44 -10.61
CA VAL A 52 14.80 -3.89 -11.79
C VAL A 52 14.22 -2.71 -12.55
N VAL A 53 14.47 -2.68 -13.85
CA VAL A 53 13.86 -1.73 -14.78
C VAL A 53 13.03 -2.48 -15.81
N ILE A 54 11.75 -2.12 -15.91
CA ILE A 54 10.83 -2.57 -16.96
C ILE A 54 10.61 -1.39 -17.93
N PRO A 55 11.26 -1.40 -19.11
CA PRO A 55 11.12 -0.33 -20.10
C PRO A 55 9.71 -0.19 -20.68
N ALA A 56 9.45 0.95 -21.29
CA ALA A 56 8.15 1.23 -21.93
C ALA A 56 7.80 0.16 -22.97
N GLY A 57 6.52 -0.23 -23.01
CA GLY A 57 5.99 -1.25 -23.92
C GLY A 57 6.34 -2.70 -23.56
N MET A 58 7.09 -2.95 -22.49
CA MET A 58 7.39 -4.31 -22.06
C MET A 58 6.24 -4.92 -21.25
N MET A 59 6.03 -6.22 -21.42
CA MET A 59 5.02 -6.98 -20.69
C MET A 59 5.75 -8.10 -19.96
N VAL A 60 5.64 -8.11 -18.64
CA VAL A 60 6.34 -9.08 -17.78
C VAL A 60 5.32 -9.88 -16.98
N THR A 61 5.53 -11.19 -16.93
CA THR A 61 4.77 -12.12 -16.12
C THR A 61 5.71 -12.83 -15.16
N ALA A 62 5.56 -12.56 -13.87
CA ALA A 62 6.11 -13.40 -12.83
C ALA A 62 5.07 -14.48 -12.51
N GLY A 63 5.16 -15.61 -13.21
CA GLY A 63 4.23 -16.74 -13.10
C GLY A 63 4.96 -18.04 -12.78
N GLY A 64 4.22 -19.03 -12.29
CA GLY A 64 4.76 -20.34 -11.92
C GLY A 64 4.56 -20.63 -10.44
N VAL A 65 3.79 -21.68 -10.14
CA VAL A 65 3.35 -22.00 -8.77
C VAL A 65 4.54 -22.18 -7.83
N GLY A 66 4.59 -21.37 -6.77
CA GLY A 66 5.59 -21.45 -5.71
C GLY A 66 6.96 -20.87 -6.07
N MET A 67 7.07 -20.15 -7.19
CA MET A 67 8.31 -19.45 -7.54
C MET A 67 8.47 -18.17 -6.72
N THR A 68 9.72 -17.76 -6.49
CA THR A 68 10.07 -16.50 -5.81
C THR A 68 10.90 -15.62 -6.71
N ALA A 69 10.40 -14.44 -7.05
CA ALA A 69 11.14 -13.35 -7.66
C ALA A 69 11.70 -12.43 -6.58
N THR A 70 12.90 -11.88 -6.80
CA THR A 70 13.55 -10.97 -5.85
C THR A 70 14.15 -9.79 -6.58
N CYS A 71 14.08 -8.60 -5.99
CA CYS A 71 14.83 -7.43 -6.44
C CYS A 71 15.06 -6.47 -5.28
N ARG A 72 15.89 -5.47 -5.48
CA ARG A 72 16.10 -4.40 -4.49
C ARG A 72 15.02 -3.34 -4.58
N SER A 73 14.75 -2.91 -5.82
CA SER A 73 13.69 -2.00 -6.19
C SER A 73 13.19 -2.34 -7.59
N MET A 74 12.01 -1.83 -7.95
CA MET A 74 11.42 -2.04 -9.26
C MET A 74 10.87 -0.74 -9.85
N SER A 75 11.25 -0.43 -11.08
CA SER A 75 10.70 0.67 -11.87
C SER A 75 9.92 0.14 -13.06
N ILE A 76 8.64 0.46 -13.15
CA ILE A 76 7.73 0.06 -14.23
C ILE A 76 7.41 1.31 -15.06
N ALA A 77 7.94 1.39 -16.29
CA ALA A 77 7.72 2.55 -17.14
C ALA A 77 6.27 2.63 -17.66
N ALA A 78 5.86 3.83 -18.11
CA ALA A 78 4.58 3.99 -18.79
C ALA A 78 4.44 3.02 -19.98
N THR A 79 3.21 2.60 -20.27
CA THR A 79 2.84 1.61 -21.30
C THR A 79 3.39 0.20 -21.11
N SER A 80 4.14 -0.06 -20.04
CA SER A 80 4.60 -1.40 -19.67
C SER A 80 3.67 -2.03 -18.63
N SER A 81 3.80 -3.35 -18.41
CA SER A 81 3.10 -4.01 -17.32
C SER A 81 3.92 -5.12 -16.65
N VAL A 82 3.64 -5.33 -15.37
CA VAL A 82 4.11 -6.46 -14.58
C VAL A 82 2.89 -7.15 -13.98
N SER A 83 2.76 -8.46 -14.19
CA SER A 83 1.74 -9.29 -13.57
C SER A 83 2.39 -10.36 -12.71
N VAL A 84 2.06 -10.37 -11.42
CA VAL A 84 2.45 -11.42 -10.46
C VAL A 84 1.25 -12.34 -10.27
N ASN A 85 1.41 -13.60 -10.65
CA ASN A 85 0.31 -14.55 -10.76
C ASN A 85 0.62 -15.86 -10.03
N ASP A 86 -0.42 -16.67 -9.83
CA ASP A 86 -0.34 -18.10 -9.55
C ASP A 86 0.55 -18.45 -8.34
N ASN A 87 0.29 -17.83 -7.19
CA ASN A 87 1.02 -18.07 -5.94
C ASN A 87 2.54 -17.80 -6.04
N VAL A 88 2.93 -16.86 -6.91
CA VAL A 88 4.30 -16.32 -6.94
C VAL A 88 4.48 -15.31 -5.82
N GLN A 89 5.65 -15.40 -5.18
CA GLN A 89 6.15 -14.41 -4.24
C GLN A 89 7.12 -13.47 -4.93
N LEU A 90 6.95 -12.16 -4.77
CA LEU A 90 7.91 -11.14 -5.21
C LEU A 90 8.42 -10.39 -3.98
N ASN A 91 9.70 -10.58 -3.66
CA ASN A 91 10.35 -9.91 -2.53
C ASN A 91 11.16 -8.71 -3.02
N ILE A 92 10.94 -7.58 -2.37
CA ILE A 92 11.60 -6.30 -2.64
C ILE A 92 12.14 -5.77 -1.33
N THR A 93 13.46 -5.55 -1.25
CA THR A 93 14.12 -5.10 -0.01
C THR A 93 15.24 -4.12 -0.30
N GLY A 94 15.46 -3.12 0.56
CA GLY A 94 16.63 -2.22 0.44
C GLY A 94 16.51 -1.09 -0.59
N GLY A 95 15.29 -0.81 -1.08
CA GLY A 95 15.06 0.30 -2.01
C GLY A 95 15.34 1.66 -1.35
N THR A 96 16.12 2.53 -1.99
CA THR A 96 16.58 3.81 -1.39
C THR A 96 15.68 5.01 -1.64
N MET A 97 14.63 4.85 -2.45
CA MET A 97 13.63 5.89 -2.74
C MET A 97 12.23 5.29 -2.79
N PHE A 98 12.15 4.07 -3.34
CA PHE A 98 10.94 3.29 -3.39
C PHE A 98 11.26 1.79 -3.43
N GLY A 99 10.31 0.96 -2.99
CA GLY A 99 10.32 -0.46 -3.34
C GLY A 99 9.84 -0.64 -4.77
N ILE A 100 8.69 -0.05 -5.10
CA ILE A 100 8.13 -0.07 -6.46
C ILE A 100 7.79 1.36 -6.89
N SER A 101 8.28 1.79 -8.06
CA SER A 101 7.79 2.94 -8.80
C SER A 101 7.00 2.47 -10.01
N ASN A 102 5.69 2.69 -10.01
CA ASN A 102 4.79 2.24 -11.06
C ASN A 102 4.23 3.41 -11.88
N ALA A 103 4.71 3.54 -13.12
CA ALA A 103 4.13 4.40 -14.15
C ALA A 103 3.37 3.62 -15.25
N GLY A 104 3.42 2.29 -15.21
CA GLY A 104 2.68 1.39 -16.10
C GLY A 104 1.50 0.71 -15.40
N THR A 105 1.39 -0.60 -15.59
CA THR A 105 0.37 -1.42 -14.94
C THR A 105 1.01 -2.49 -14.07
N LEU A 106 0.67 -2.53 -12.78
CA LEU A 106 1.05 -3.59 -11.85
C LEU A 106 -0.20 -4.40 -11.47
N ASN A 107 -0.17 -5.71 -11.76
CA ASN A 107 -1.26 -6.62 -11.42
C ASN A 107 -0.79 -7.69 -10.45
N LEU A 108 -1.56 -7.90 -9.38
CA LEU A 108 -1.40 -9.02 -8.46
C LEU A 108 -2.66 -9.88 -8.56
N ASN A 109 -2.51 -11.12 -9.04
CA ASN A 109 -3.64 -12.03 -9.24
C ASN A 109 -3.39 -13.38 -8.55
N ASN A 110 -4.44 -14.18 -8.34
CA ASN A 110 -4.38 -15.60 -7.97
C ASN A 110 -3.37 -15.92 -6.84
N ASP A 111 -3.71 -15.54 -5.61
CA ASP A 111 -2.93 -15.87 -4.40
C ASP A 111 -1.47 -15.37 -4.43
N SER A 112 -1.13 -14.44 -5.33
CA SER A 112 0.19 -13.82 -5.37
C SER A 112 0.47 -12.96 -4.15
N TYR A 113 1.74 -12.84 -3.82
CA TYR A 113 2.22 -12.14 -2.64
C TYR A 113 3.39 -11.23 -3.02
N ILE A 114 3.22 -9.92 -2.88
CA ILE A 114 4.34 -8.97 -2.95
C ILE A 114 4.72 -8.58 -1.53
N ASN A 115 6.00 -8.74 -1.21
CA ASN A 115 6.62 -8.34 0.05
C ASN A 115 7.59 -7.19 -0.20
N VAL A 116 7.31 -6.01 0.33
CA VAL A 116 8.17 -4.83 0.24
C VAL A 116 8.67 -4.46 1.63
N GLN A 117 9.97 -4.55 1.87
CA GLN A 117 10.55 -4.34 3.20
C GLN A 117 11.76 -3.41 3.20
N TYR A 118 12.02 -2.74 4.32
CA TYR A 118 13.26 -1.99 4.55
C TYR A 118 13.55 -0.96 3.44
N ILE A 119 12.56 -0.11 3.16
CA ILE A 119 12.64 0.89 2.10
C ILE A 119 12.95 2.25 2.71
N ASN A 120 14.05 2.87 2.28
CA ASN A 120 14.35 4.26 2.61
C ASN A 120 13.54 5.24 1.70
N GLY A 121 12.23 5.11 1.71
CA GLY A 121 11.31 5.94 0.95
C GLY A 121 9.89 5.39 0.98
N ASN A 122 9.17 5.49 -0.14
CA ASN A 122 7.81 4.96 -0.24
C ASN A 122 7.82 3.47 -0.59
N GLY A 123 7.03 2.64 0.07
CA GLY A 123 6.97 1.21 -0.29
C GLY A 123 6.55 1.02 -1.75
N VAL A 124 5.39 1.58 -2.12
CA VAL A 124 4.90 1.64 -3.49
C VAL A 124 4.52 3.06 -3.85
N GLU A 125 5.13 3.61 -4.90
CA GLU A 125 4.73 4.84 -5.55
C GLU A 125 3.99 4.53 -6.85
N ASN A 126 2.68 4.77 -6.88
CA ASN A 126 1.82 4.47 -8.03
C ASN A 126 1.39 5.76 -8.72
N SER A 127 1.75 5.92 -9.99
CA SER A 127 1.33 7.04 -10.86
C SER A 127 0.38 6.62 -11.99
N ASN A 128 0.11 5.33 -12.10
CA ASN A 128 -0.79 4.77 -13.11
C ASN A 128 -1.63 3.64 -12.49
N THR A 129 -1.58 2.40 -12.97
CA THR A 129 -2.57 1.39 -12.54
C THR A 129 -1.95 0.32 -11.65
N LEU A 130 -2.51 0.12 -10.45
CA LEU A 130 -2.26 -1.04 -9.59
C LEU A 130 -3.58 -1.79 -9.36
N THR A 131 -3.62 -3.08 -9.69
CA THR A 131 -4.81 -3.91 -9.47
C THR A 131 -4.46 -5.16 -8.67
N MET A 132 -5.31 -5.48 -7.68
CA MET A 132 -5.21 -6.70 -6.88
C MET A 132 -6.51 -7.49 -6.97
N THR A 133 -6.44 -8.79 -7.27
CA THR A 133 -7.61 -9.67 -7.40
C THR A 133 -7.40 -11.02 -6.71
N GLY A 134 -8.49 -11.79 -6.51
CA GLY A 134 -8.41 -13.12 -5.88
C GLY A 134 -8.06 -13.04 -4.40
N ASN A 135 -7.09 -13.82 -3.92
CA ASN A 135 -6.56 -13.67 -2.56
C ASN A 135 -5.14 -13.05 -2.54
N ALA A 136 -4.83 -12.21 -3.52
CA ALA A 136 -3.56 -11.50 -3.57
C ALA A 136 -3.32 -10.64 -2.31
N ILE A 137 -2.05 -10.50 -1.95
CA ILE A 137 -1.58 -9.67 -0.83
C ILE A 137 -0.48 -8.74 -1.30
N LEU A 138 -0.57 -7.49 -0.86
CA LEU A 138 0.55 -6.56 -0.87
C LEU A 138 0.92 -6.28 0.59
N TYR A 139 2.04 -6.85 1.00
CA TYR A 139 2.64 -6.64 2.31
C TYR A 139 3.75 -5.61 2.21
N ILE A 140 3.70 -4.56 3.02
CA ILE A 140 4.70 -3.51 3.06
C ILE A 140 5.12 -3.26 4.50
N SER A 141 6.41 -3.36 4.80
CA SER A 141 6.91 -3.12 6.15
C SER A 141 8.17 -2.26 6.19
N VAL A 142 8.32 -1.43 7.21
CA VAL A 142 9.55 -0.64 7.47
C VAL A 142 9.86 0.28 6.28
N THR A 143 9.12 1.40 6.21
CA THR A 143 9.32 2.43 5.18
C THR A 143 9.66 3.77 5.82
N SER A 144 10.69 4.47 5.32
CA SER A 144 11.06 5.79 5.83
C SER A 144 10.06 6.90 5.45
N GLN A 145 9.18 6.64 4.48
CA GLN A 145 8.04 7.51 4.13
C GLN A 145 6.71 6.74 4.25
N SER A 146 5.83 6.86 3.25
CA SER A 146 4.51 6.22 3.25
C SER A 146 4.58 4.80 2.69
N SER A 147 3.77 3.87 3.20
CA SER A 147 3.75 2.50 2.65
C SER A 147 3.26 2.50 1.19
N ILE A 148 2.16 3.20 0.92
CA ILE A 148 1.63 3.42 -0.43
C ILE A 148 1.45 4.91 -0.67
N ARG A 149 2.04 5.40 -1.75
CA ARG A 149 1.81 6.74 -2.29
C ARG A 149 1.14 6.63 -3.66
N ASN A 150 -0.16 6.89 -3.73
CA ASN A 150 -0.89 6.93 -4.99
C ASN A 150 -0.91 8.37 -5.51
N LEU A 151 -0.11 8.66 -6.54
CA LEU A 151 0.04 9.98 -7.12
C LEU A 151 -1.20 10.41 -7.92
N SER A 152 -1.30 11.70 -8.23
CA SER A 152 -2.37 12.23 -9.09
C SER A 152 -2.36 11.53 -10.46
N GLY A 153 -3.55 11.10 -10.92
CA GLY A 153 -3.70 10.27 -12.12
C GLY A 153 -3.53 8.76 -11.88
N GLY A 154 -2.94 8.38 -10.75
CA GLY A 154 -2.82 6.98 -10.33
C GLY A 154 -4.17 6.39 -9.88
N THR A 155 -4.42 5.14 -10.25
CA THR A 155 -5.56 4.34 -9.83
C THR A 155 -5.09 3.07 -9.14
N ILE A 156 -5.53 2.87 -7.89
CA ILE A 156 -5.36 1.62 -7.16
C ILE A 156 -6.72 0.96 -7.00
N THR A 157 -6.84 -0.29 -7.46
CA THR A 157 -8.05 -1.10 -7.30
C THR A 157 -7.72 -2.38 -6.55
N ILE A 158 -8.27 -2.52 -5.35
CA ILE A 158 -8.11 -3.70 -4.52
C ILE A 158 -9.45 -4.42 -4.51
N ASN A 159 -9.49 -5.57 -5.19
CA ASN A 159 -10.61 -6.52 -5.24
C ASN A 159 -10.15 -7.90 -4.77
N SER A 160 -9.18 -7.93 -3.86
CA SER A 160 -8.58 -9.15 -3.31
C SER A 160 -9.03 -9.37 -1.87
N ASN A 161 -9.33 -10.60 -1.48
CA ASN A 161 -9.77 -10.93 -0.13
C ASN A 161 -8.71 -10.60 0.94
N ASN A 162 -7.43 -10.83 0.65
CA ASN A 162 -6.34 -10.63 1.61
C ASN A 162 -5.71 -9.22 1.53
N GLY A 163 -5.92 -8.48 0.44
CA GLY A 163 -5.78 -7.02 0.41
C GLY A 163 -4.42 -6.48 0.84
N LEU A 164 -4.44 -5.45 1.69
CA LEU A 164 -3.25 -4.70 2.10
C LEU A 164 -2.86 -5.00 3.54
N ASP A 165 -1.58 -5.26 3.76
CA ASP A 165 -1.00 -5.34 5.10
C ASP A 165 0.23 -4.44 5.18
N MET A 166 0.15 -3.39 6.00
CA MET A 166 1.17 -2.36 6.12
C MET A 166 1.64 -2.27 7.57
N ASN A 167 2.94 -2.15 7.76
CA ASN A 167 3.53 -2.08 9.10
C ASN A 167 4.74 -1.12 9.14
N ALA A 168 4.90 -0.36 10.22
CA ALA A 168 6.09 0.46 10.47
C ALA A 168 6.37 1.48 9.34
N ALA A 169 5.41 2.38 9.08
CA ALA A 169 5.60 3.52 8.18
C ALA A 169 5.92 4.79 8.98
N ASN A 170 6.99 5.48 8.60
CA ASN A 170 7.39 6.73 9.26
C ASN A 170 6.56 7.95 8.82
N GLU A 171 5.82 7.83 7.72
CA GLU A 171 4.75 8.75 7.37
C GLU A 171 3.40 8.02 7.37
N ASN A 172 2.70 7.94 6.24
CA ASN A 172 1.33 7.45 6.19
C ASN A 172 1.29 5.97 5.77
N ALA A 173 0.26 5.22 6.16
CA ALA A 173 0.08 3.91 5.54
C ALA A 173 -0.30 4.11 4.06
N ILE A 174 -1.33 4.92 3.82
CA ILE A 174 -1.70 5.37 2.47
C ILE A 174 -1.65 6.89 2.41
N TYR A 175 -0.97 7.41 1.40
CA TYR A 175 -1.13 8.77 0.91
C TYR A 175 -1.73 8.76 -0.50
N ASN A 176 -3.01 9.12 -0.62
CA ASN A 176 -3.76 9.08 -1.87
C ASN A 176 -4.03 10.48 -2.44
N LEU A 177 -3.38 10.80 -3.57
CA LEU A 177 -3.62 11.96 -4.43
C LEU A 177 -4.42 11.59 -5.70
N GLY A 178 -4.48 10.30 -6.04
CA GLY A 178 -5.22 9.74 -7.17
C GLY A 178 -6.56 9.13 -6.77
N THR A 179 -6.93 8.04 -7.43
CA THR A 179 -8.15 7.27 -7.13
C THR A 179 -7.79 5.94 -6.47
N MET A 180 -8.42 5.63 -5.35
CA MET A 180 -8.35 4.32 -4.71
C MET A 180 -9.74 3.73 -4.58
N HIS A 181 -9.92 2.51 -5.05
CA HIS A 181 -11.09 1.67 -4.79
C HIS A 181 -10.62 0.48 -3.98
N ARG A 182 -11.17 0.27 -2.79
CA ARG A 182 -10.80 -0.86 -1.95
C ARG A 182 -11.97 -1.73 -1.56
N SER A 183 -11.75 -3.03 -1.62
CA SER A 183 -12.45 -4.06 -0.87
C SER A 183 -11.42 -5.03 -0.25
N GLY A 184 -11.89 -5.98 0.55
CA GLY A 184 -11.05 -6.98 1.21
C GLY A 184 -10.26 -6.47 2.41
N PHE A 185 -9.31 -7.27 2.88
CA PHE A 185 -8.59 -7.00 4.11
C PHE A 185 -7.71 -5.74 4.06
N PHE A 186 -7.57 -5.10 5.22
CA PHE A 186 -6.73 -3.92 5.43
C PHE A 186 -6.15 -3.94 6.82
N ASN A 187 -4.84 -3.77 6.89
CA ASN A 187 -4.12 -3.70 8.14
C ASN A 187 -3.02 -2.65 8.02
N ALA A 188 -2.82 -1.86 9.07
CA ALA A 188 -1.91 -0.71 9.03
C ALA A 188 -1.35 -0.41 10.42
N ASN A 189 -0.28 -1.11 10.81
CA ASN A 189 0.29 -1.05 12.15
C ASN A 189 1.53 -0.16 12.23
N ASN A 190 1.81 0.42 13.40
CA ASN A 190 2.99 1.23 13.67
C ASN A 190 3.19 2.36 12.66
N ILE A 191 2.13 3.13 12.42
CA ILE A 191 2.12 4.23 11.45
C ILE A 191 2.31 5.52 12.22
N THR A 192 3.35 6.28 11.88
CA THR A 192 3.70 7.54 12.57
C THR A 192 2.83 8.71 12.10
N GLY A 193 2.50 8.75 10.80
CA GLY A 193 1.59 9.71 10.18
C GLY A 193 0.14 9.21 10.19
N SER A 194 -0.61 9.51 9.14
CA SER A 194 -2.03 9.12 9.07
C SER A 194 -2.18 7.71 8.50
N THR A 195 -3.14 6.92 8.99
CA THR A 195 -3.40 5.60 8.39
C THR A 195 -3.90 5.76 6.96
N ILE A 196 -4.85 6.66 6.74
CA ILE A 196 -5.30 7.08 5.42
C ILE A 196 -5.21 8.60 5.34
N LYS A 197 -4.27 9.10 4.54
CA LYS A 197 -4.20 10.50 4.12
C LYS A 197 -4.73 10.63 2.71
N ASN A 198 -5.81 11.39 2.52
CA ASN A 198 -6.49 11.50 1.24
C ASN A 198 -6.58 12.96 0.77
N GLU A 199 -6.14 13.19 -0.46
CA GLU A 199 -6.32 14.42 -1.23
C GLU A 199 -7.00 14.14 -2.59
N GLY A 200 -7.09 12.87 -2.99
CA GLY A 200 -7.79 12.41 -4.19
C GLY A 200 -9.16 11.80 -3.87
N VAL A 201 -9.51 10.71 -4.54
CA VAL A 201 -10.77 9.97 -4.32
C VAL A 201 -10.48 8.63 -3.67
N PHE A 202 -11.07 8.38 -2.50
CA PHE A 202 -11.00 7.12 -1.79
C PHE A 202 -12.38 6.50 -1.64
N ASN A 203 -12.60 5.36 -2.29
CA ASN A 203 -13.84 4.61 -2.25
C ASN A 203 -13.65 3.32 -1.46
N ASN A 204 -14.39 3.20 -0.37
CA ASN A 204 -14.40 1.98 0.42
C ASN A 204 -15.66 1.15 0.14
N ASN A 205 -15.45 -0.06 -0.35
CA ASN A 205 -16.47 -1.03 -0.77
C ASN A 205 -16.55 -2.27 0.14
N ASP A 206 -15.85 -2.29 1.27
CA ASP A 206 -15.87 -3.41 2.23
C ASP A 206 -15.70 -2.90 3.66
N ASN A 207 -15.89 -3.73 4.68
CA ASN A 207 -15.64 -3.32 6.05
C ASN A 207 -14.17 -2.90 6.24
N LEU A 208 -13.98 -1.77 6.93
CA LEU A 208 -12.67 -1.23 7.23
C LEU A 208 -12.44 -1.31 8.74
N PHE A 209 -11.54 -2.21 9.14
CA PHE A 209 -11.04 -2.29 10.50
C PHE A 209 -9.69 -1.61 10.55
N ILE A 210 -9.61 -0.46 11.23
CA ILE A 210 -8.35 0.28 11.31
C ILE A 210 -7.60 -0.17 12.56
N ASN A 211 -6.89 -1.29 12.45
CA ASN A 211 -5.90 -1.69 13.44
C ASN A 211 -4.62 -0.88 13.20
N ALA A 212 -4.54 0.31 13.79
CA ALA A 212 -3.29 1.06 13.84
C ALA A 212 -2.80 1.15 15.28
N PHE A 213 -1.73 0.40 15.57
CA PHE A 213 -0.98 0.49 16.82
C PHE A 213 0.12 1.57 16.67
N GLY A 214 0.43 2.35 17.71
CA GLY A 214 1.64 3.18 17.74
C GLY A 214 1.56 4.63 17.20
N LEU A 215 0.68 5.48 17.77
CA LEU A 215 0.64 6.95 17.55
C LEU A 215 0.35 7.44 16.10
N PRO A 216 -0.66 6.92 15.37
CA PRO A 216 -1.04 7.57 14.12
C PRO A 216 -1.50 9.01 14.39
N GLY A 217 -1.07 9.93 13.52
CA GLY A 217 -1.52 11.31 13.49
C GLY A 217 -3.05 11.38 13.36
N TRP A 218 -3.63 10.83 12.30
CA TRP A 218 -5.08 10.59 12.20
C TRP A 218 -5.32 9.21 11.61
N PHE A 219 -6.35 8.48 12.03
CA PHE A 219 -6.71 7.28 11.26
C PHE A 219 -7.16 7.67 9.85
N VAL A 220 -7.94 8.75 9.76
CA VAL A 220 -8.41 9.28 8.48
C VAL A 220 -8.21 10.78 8.44
N GLU A 221 -7.38 11.25 7.52
CA GLU A 221 -7.14 12.65 7.24
C GLU A 221 -7.53 12.95 5.79
N ASN A 222 -8.60 13.72 5.61
CA ASN A 222 -9.09 14.12 4.30
C ASN A 222 -8.83 15.60 4.05
N LEU A 223 -8.14 15.93 2.97
CA LEU A 223 -7.49 17.21 2.71
C LEU A 223 -7.87 17.78 1.33
N TYR A 224 -7.75 19.10 1.18
CA TYR A 224 -7.65 19.83 -0.10
C TYR A 224 -8.55 19.35 -1.25
N GLY A 225 -9.87 19.25 -1.05
CA GLY A 225 -10.79 18.81 -2.12
C GLY A 225 -10.94 17.30 -2.26
N GLY A 226 -10.25 16.53 -1.42
CA GLY A 226 -10.34 15.09 -1.36
C GLY A 226 -11.75 14.59 -1.05
N ILE A 227 -12.11 13.47 -1.67
CA ILE A 227 -13.41 12.82 -1.52
C ILE A 227 -13.19 11.44 -0.92
N ILE A 228 -13.80 11.20 0.23
CA ILE A 228 -13.89 9.87 0.82
C ILE A 228 -15.33 9.39 0.76
N ASN A 229 -15.53 8.18 0.24
CA ASN A 229 -16.83 7.51 0.19
C ASN A 229 -16.77 6.23 1.03
N ASN A 230 -17.50 6.20 2.15
CA ASN A 230 -17.84 4.96 2.83
C ASN A 230 -19.15 4.43 2.23
N ASN A 231 -19.08 3.42 1.36
CA ASN A 231 -20.23 3.00 0.57
C ASN A 231 -21.28 2.24 1.39
N ALA A 232 -22.48 2.11 0.81
CA ALA A 232 -23.63 1.51 1.48
C ALA A 232 -23.36 0.07 1.93
N GLY A 233 -23.83 -0.26 3.13
CA GLY A 233 -23.64 -1.58 3.74
C GLY A 233 -22.25 -1.84 4.33
N GLN A 234 -21.33 -0.87 4.25
CA GLN A 234 -19.97 -1.01 4.78
C GLN A 234 -19.82 -0.37 6.15
N THR A 235 -19.03 -0.99 7.02
CA THR A 235 -18.75 -0.51 8.37
C THR A 235 -17.28 -0.09 8.50
N TRP A 236 -17.05 1.13 8.98
CA TRP A 236 -15.73 1.58 9.41
C TRP A 236 -15.67 1.52 10.92
N THR A 237 -14.84 0.62 11.43
CA THR A 237 -14.62 0.47 12.86
C THR A 237 -13.26 1.08 13.19
N PHE A 238 -13.31 2.20 13.89
CA PHE A 238 -12.12 2.81 14.47
C PHE A 238 -11.74 2.05 15.76
N PRO A 239 -10.46 2.00 16.12
CA PRO A 239 -10.00 1.20 17.26
C PRO A 239 -10.45 1.78 18.62
N ILE A 240 -10.15 1.10 19.72
CA ILE A 240 -10.45 1.61 21.07
C ILE A 240 -9.21 2.37 21.60
N PRO A 241 -9.31 3.67 21.92
CA PRO A 241 -8.26 4.43 22.59
C PRO A 241 -7.85 3.77 23.92
N GLY A 242 -6.56 3.77 24.21
CA GLY A 242 -5.96 3.30 25.45
C GLY A 242 -5.87 1.78 25.59
N SER A 243 -6.53 1.00 24.72
CA SER A 243 -6.32 -0.45 24.63
C SER A 243 -5.19 -0.75 23.63
N PHE A 244 -4.31 -1.70 23.95
CA PHE A 244 -3.29 -2.21 23.02
C PHE A 244 -2.38 -1.14 22.37
N TYR A 245 -1.88 -0.15 23.13
CA TYR A 245 -0.90 0.86 22.66
C TYR A 245 -1.42 1.92 21.67
N ASN A 246 -2.73 2.02 21.45
CA ASN A 246 -3.31 3.13 20.69
C ASN A 246 -3.68 4.29 21.60
N VAL A 247 -2.84 5.32 21.69
CA VAL A 247 -3.06 6.47 22.60
C VAL A 247 -3.64 7.70 21.91
N SER A 248 -3.95 7.62 20.61
CA SER A 248 -4.47 8.76 19.86
C SER A 248 -5.99 8.84 19.94
N ASP A 249 -6.51 10.01 20.34
CA ASP A 249 -7.93 10.33 20.23
C ASP A 249 -8.30 10.81 18.81
N MET A 250 -7.34 10.89 17.89
CA MET A 250 -7.48 11.46 16.55
C MET A 250 -8.11 10.48 15.56
N GLY A 251 -9.45 10.40 15.60
CA GLY A 251 -10.29 9.58 14.75
C GLY A 251 -10.23 9.96 13.27
N LEU A 252 -11.01 10.99 12.95
CA LEU A 252 -11.21 11.48 11.59
C LEU A 252 -11.10 12.99 11.57
N VAL A 253 -10.35 13.52 10.61
CA VAL A 253 -10.37 14.95 10.28
C VAL A 253 -10.74 15.14 8.81
N ASN A 254 -11.71 16.02 8.57
CA ASN A 254 -12.13 16.41 7.23
C ASN A 254 -11.91 17.92 7.05
N HIS A 255 -10.84 18.30 6.35
CA HIS A 255 -10.41 19.69 6.22
C HIS A 255 -11.29 20.50 5.28
N SER A 256 -11.16 21.83 5.35
CA SER A 256 -11.88 22.75 4.47
C SER A 256 -11.74 22.36 3.00
N GLY A 257 -12.86 22.35 2.28
CA GLY A 257 -12.93 21.98 0.87
C GLY A 257 -13.00 20.47 0.61
N ALA A 258 -12.66 19.62 1.59
CA ALA A 258 -12.75 18.17 1.45
C ALA A 258 -14.19 17.67 1.77
N THR A 259 -14.55 16.52 1.20
CA THR A 259 -15.88 15.90 1.37
C THR A 259 -15.75 14.47 1.88
N PHE A 260 -16.48 14.15 2.95
CA PHE A 260 -16.67 12.79 3.44
C PHE A 260 -18.13 12.39 3.26
N ASN A 261 -18.39 11.41 2.41
CA ASN A 261 -19.71 10.85 2.16
C ASN A 261 -19.85 9.52 2.89
N ASN A 262 -20.75 9.48 3.87
CA ASN A 262 -21.09 8.28 4.60
C ASN A 262 -22.43 7.71 4.08
N TYR A 263 -22.36 6.59 3.37
CA TYR A 263 -23.52 5.78 2.99
C TYR A 263 -23.66 4.52 3.86
N GLY A 264 -22.63 4.16 4.63
CA GLY A 264 -22.59 3.01 5.53
C GLY A 264 -22.61 3.39 7.02
N THR A 265 -21.91 2.63 7.85
CA THR A 265 -21.80 2.85 9.29
C THR A 265 -20.39 3.29 9.66
N LEU A 266 -20.26 4.34 10.48
CA LEU A 266 -19.00 4.68 11.14
C LEU A 266 -19.12 4.41 12.64
N GLN A 267 -18.16 3.68 13.21
CA GLN A 267 -18.13 3.30 14.62
C GLN A 267 -16.91 3.89 15.30
N PHE A 268 -17.14 4.80 16.24
CA PHE A 268 -16.09 5.50 16.97
C PHE A 268 -16.10 5.10 18.44
N PHE A 269 -14.96 4.69 18.97
CA PHE A 269 -14.82 4.37 20.40
C PHE A 269 -14.18 5.54 21.16
N GLY A 270 -14.86 6.68 21.26
CA GLY A 270 -14.32 7.85 21.99
C GLY A 270 -13.26 8.66 21.22
N HIS A 271 -13.16 8.45 19.91
CA HIS A 271 -12.35 9.29 19.04
C HIS A 271 -13.03 10.60 18.66
N ARG A 272 -12.21 11.59 18.33
CA ARG A 272 -12.59 12.86 17.74
C ARG A 272 -12.95 12.72 16.26
N ILE A 273 -14.02 13.41 15.87
CA ILE A 273 -14.28 13.85 14.50
C ILE A 273 -14.05 15.36 14.45
N ALA A 274 -13.23 15.84 13.52
CA ALA A 274 -12.86 17.25 13.43
C ALA A 274 -12.80 17.78 11.99
N GLY A 275 -12.62 19.09 11.89
CA GLY A 275 -12.41 19.81 10.63
C GLY A 275 -13.62 20.62 10.18
N SER A 276 -13.44 21.33 9.07
CA SER A 276 -14.44 22.26 8.50
C SER A 276 -14.90 21.87 7.10
N GLY A 277 -14.53 20.67 6.65
CA GLY A 277 -14.99 20.09 5.39
C GLY A 277 -16.44 19.60 5.46
N ALA A 278 -17.00 19.25 4.31
CA ALA A 278 -18.35 18.73 4.22
C ALA A 278 -18.39 17.27 4.71
N PHE A 279 -19.11 17.02 5.80
CA PHE A 279 -19.42 15.67 6.25
C PHE A 279 -20.90 15.39 5.96
N VAL A 280 -21.17 14.44 5.07
CA VAL A 280 -22.52 14.14 4.57
C VAL A 280 -22.88 12.71 4.92
N SER A 281 -23.86 12.54 5.81
CA SER A 281 -24.45 11.23 6.11
C SER A 281 -25.74 11.06 5.30
N TYR A 282 -25.81 10.01 4.50
CA TYR A 282 -26.94 9.74 3.60
C TYR A 282 -28.01 8.86 4.26
N ALA A 283 -29.19 8.76 3.64
CA ALA A 283 -30.28 7.91 4.14
C ALA A 283 -29.82 6.45 4.30
N GLY A 284 -30.06 5.86 5.47
CA GLY A 284 -29.63 4.50 5.80
C GLY A 284 -28.19 4.38 6.33
N SER A 285 -27.45 5.49 6.41
CA SER A 285 -26.13 5.52 7.06
C SER A 285 -26.25 5.75 8.57
N ALA A 286 -25.19 5.40 9.31
CA ALA A 286 -25.10 5.61 10.75
C ALA A 286 -23.73 6.17 11.15
N VAL A 287 -23.73 6.96 12.24
CA VAL A 287 -22.52 7.41 12.94
C VAL A 287 -22.74 7.08 14.42
N GLU A 288 -21.99 6.09 14.90
CA GLU A 288 -22.18 5.46 16.20
C GLU A 288 -21.02 5.81 17.13
N GLY A 289 -21.37 6.29 18.32
CA GLY A 289 -20.46 6.35 19.46
C GLY A 289 -20.55 5.04 20.23
N CYS A 290 -19.46 4.30 20.28
CA CYS A 290 -19.39 2.98 20.87
C CYS A 290 -18.69 3.01 22.23
N VAL A 291 -19.11 2.12 23.13
CA VAL A 291 -18.49 1.99 24.46
C VAL A 291 -17.58 0.76 24.49
N PRO A 292 -16.30 0.91 24.86
CA PRO A 292 -15.38 -0.23 24.97
C PRO A 292 -15.97 -1.36 25.84
N GLY A 293 -16.02 -2.57 25.28
CA GLY A 293 -16.54 -3.77 25.97
C GLY A 293 -18.07 -3.89 26.04
N LEU A 294 -18.83 -2.86 25.67
CA LEU A 294 -20.31 -2.91 25.61
C LEU A 294 -20.84 -2.86 24.17
N GLY A 295 -20.00 -2.50 23.19
CA GLY A 295 -20.34 -2.49 21.76
C GLY A 295 -20.88 -1.13 21.28
N CYS A 296 -21.42 -1.15 20.06
CA CYS A 296 -22.11 -0.03 19.42
C CYS A 296 -23.63 -0.21 19.49
N PRO A 297 -24.43 0.88 19.50
CA PRO A 297 -25.90 0.83 19.53
C PRO A 297 -26.54 0.08 18.37
#